data_AF-A0A2V1B2Z5-F1
#
_entry.id   AF-A0A2V1B2Z5-F1
#
_cell.length_a   1.000
_cell.length_b   1.000
_cell.length_c   1.000
_cell.angle_alpha   90.00
_cell.angle_beta   90.00
_cell.angle_gamma   90.00
#
_symmetry.space_group_name_H-M   'P 1'
#
loop_
_entity.id
_entity.type
_entity.pdbx_description
1 polymer ?
#
loop_
_entity_poly.entity_id
_entity_poly.type
_entity_poly.pdbx_seq_one_letter_code
_entity_poly.pdbx_strand_id
1 'polypeptide(L)' 'YMGLGPLGMEERDLVYVLSGGQVPFILRPTILAEGFSLVGESYVHGIMDGEATVLGIEVETI' A
#
# COMPACT_ATOMS: atom_id res chain seq x y z
N TYR A 1 6.69 -11.20 -1.15
CA TYR A 1 6.03 -10.99 0.16
C TYR A 1 4.69 -11.70 0.18
N MET A 2 4.07 -11.87 1.36
CA MET A 2 2.69 -12.36 1.54
C MET A 2 1.95 -11.39 2.45
N GLY A 3 0.63 -11.25 2.27
CA GLY A 3 -0.17 -10.29 3.02
C GLY A 3 -1.66 -10.59 3.05
N LEU A 4 -2.39 -9.76 3.80
CA LEU A 4 -3.83 -9.77 3.98
C LEU A 4 -4.32 -8.31 3.93
N GLY A 5 -5.37 -8.03 3.16
CA GLY A 5 -5.97 -6.70 3.06
C GLY A 5 -7.47 -6.68 3.34
N PRO A 6 -8.17 -5.55 3.11
CA PRO A 6 -9.57 -5.37 3.43
C PRO A 6 -10.49 -6.22 2.52
N LEU A 7 -11.70 -6.50 3.01
CA LEU A 7 -12.70 -7.31 2.28
C LEU A 7 -13.10 -6.71 0.91
N GLY A 8 -12.93 -5.40 0.73
CA GLY A 8 -13.24 -4.69 -0.52
C GLY A 8 -12.12 -4.68 -1.56
N MET A 9 -11.05 -5.48 -1.39
CA MET A 9 -9.98 -5.61 -2.40
C MET A 9 -10.49 -6.20 -3.71
N GLU A 10 -9.99 -5.66 -4.82
CA GLU A 10 -10.22 -6.15 -6.19
C GLU A 10 -8.88 -6.38 -6.90
N GLU A 11 -8.91 -7.07 -8.05
CA GLU A 11 -7.72 -7.17 -8.90
C GLU A 11 -7.25 -5.77 -9.34
N ARG A 12 -5.92 -5.56 -9.38
CA ARG A 12 -5.23 -4.29 -9.69
C ARG A 12 -5.23 -3.24 -8.58
N ASP A 13 -5.76 -3.56 -7.39
CA ASP A 13 -5.42 -2.81 -6.18
C ASP A 13 -3.92 -2.97 -5.86
N LEU A 14 -3.30 -1.88 -5.38
CA LEU A 14 -1.85 -1.78 -5.16
C LEU A 14 -1.52 -1.60 -3.68
N VAL A 15 -0.43 -2.23 -3.24
CA VAL A 15 0.13 -2.04 -1.89
C VAL A 15 1.08 -0.85 -1.90
N TYR A 16 0.82 0.17 -1.09
CA TYR A 16 1.70 1.32 -0.87
C TYR A 16 2.10 1.44 0.60
N VAL A 17 3.34 1.83 0.88
CA VAL A 17 3.75 2.29 2.22
C VAL A 17 3.82 3.81 2.17
N LEU A 18 2.87 4.47 2.83
CA LEU A 18 2.79 5.93 2.85
C LEU A 18 3.79 6.50 3.86
N SER A 19 4.43 7.63 3.53
CA SER A 19 5.40 8.28 4.41
C SER A 19 4.76 8.68 5.75
N GLY A 20 5.36 8.25 6.86
CA GLY A 20 4.81 8.40 8.21
C GLY A 20 3.73 7.38 8.60
N GLY A 21 3.31 6.50 7.69
CA GLY A 21 2.43 5.37 7.98
C GLY A 21 3.18 4.22 8.67
N GLN A 22 2.55 3.59 9.67
CA GLN A 22 3.13 2.44 10.39
C GLN A 22 2.80 1.09 9.74
N VAL A 23 1.89 1.07 8.77
CA VAL A 23 1.39 -0.13 8.07
C VAL A 23 1.30 0.13 6.56
N PRO A 24 1.38 -0.92 5.72
CA PRO A 24 1.04 -0.82 4.29
C PRO A 24 -0.47 -0.59 4.07
N PHE A 25 -0.80 0.23 3.08
CA PHE A 25 -2.17 0.55 2.67
C PHE A 25 -2.47 -0.04 1.29
N ILE A 26 -3.75 -0.32 1.04
CA ILE A 26 -4.25 -0.70 -0.28
C ILE A 26 -4.85 0.53 -0.96
N LEU A 27 -4.32 0.86 -2.13
CA LEU A 27 -4.73 1.97 -2.98
C LEU A 27 -5.26 1.47 -4.33
N ARG A 28 -6.40 2.01 -4.78
CA ARG A 28 -7.01 1.73 -6.09
C ARG A 28 -6.77 2.90 -7.04
N PRO A 29 -6.10 2.73 -8.19
CA PRO A 29 -5.94 3.79 -9.18
C PRO A 29 -7.29 4.31 -9.70
N THR A 30 -7.48 5.63 -9.78
CA THR A 30 -8.73 6.21 -10.33
C THR A 30 -8.67 6.35 -11.84
N ILE A 31 -9.64 5.76 -12.56
CA ILE A 31 -9.63 5.75 -14.05
C ILE A 31 -9.94 7.13 -14.66
N LEU A 32 -10.66 8.00 -13.94
CA LEU A 32 -11.18 9.28 -14.44
C LEU A 32 -10.43 10.52 -13.91
N ALA A 33 -9.42 10.34 -13.06
CA ALA A 33 -8.62 11.41 -12.46
C ALA A 33 -7.23 10.87 -12.10
N GLU A 34 -6.20 11.70 -12.19
CA GLU A 34 -4.88 11.36 -11.65
C GLU A 34 -4.97 11.25 -10.13
N GLY A 35 -4.66 10.07 -9.59
CA GLY A 35 -4.77 9.78 -8.16
C GLY A 35 -5.22 8.37 -7.82
N PHE A 36 -5.50 8.17 -6.54
CA PHE A 36 -5.84 6.88 -5.95
C PHE A 36 -6.95 7.02 -4.91
N SER A 37 -7.80 6.01 -4.80
CA SER A 37 -8.75 5.85 -3.69
C SER A 37 -8.17 4.90 -2.64
N LEU A 38 -8.24 5.28 -1.36
CA LEU A 38 -7.86 4.42 -0.25
C LEU A 38 -8.92 3.31 -0.06
N VAL A 39 -8.51 2.04 -0.19
CA VAL A 39 -9.36 0.87 0.05
C VAL A 39 -9.29 0.43 1.52
N GLY A 40 -8.12 0.57 2.15
CA GLY A 40 -7.93 0.31 3.58
C GLY A 40 -6.49 -0.01 3.97
N GLU A 41 -6.29 -0.39 5.23
CA GLU A 41 -5.01 -0.89 5.76
C GLU A 41 -4.80 -2.37 5.40
N SER A 42 -3.53 -2.82 5.39
CA SER A 42 -3.17 -4.21 5.12
C SER A 42 -2.01 -4.71 5.99
N TYR A 43 -2.05 -6.01 6.28
CA TYR A 43 -0.89 -6.73 6.81
C TYR A 43 -0.03 -7.19 5.65
N VAL A 44 1.28 -6.89 5.65
CA VAL A 44 2.24 -7.53 4.74
C VAL A 44 3.47 -7.97 5.53
N HIS A 45 3.76 -9.28 5.45
CA HIS A 45 4.84 -9.91 6.19
C HIS A 45 6.20 -9.38 5.74
N GLY A 46 6.96 -8.79 6.66
CA GLY A 46 8.26 -8.17 6.37
C GLY A 46 8.20 -6.73 5.86
N ILE A 47 7.09 -6.01 6.06
CA ILE A 47 6.90 -4.59 5.65
C ILE A 47 6.20 -3.74 6.74
N MET A 48 5.74 -4.34 7.85
CA MET A 48 5.08 -3.65 8.97
C MET A 48 6.03 -3.42 10.15
N ASP A 49 5.96 -2.22 10.76
CA ASP A 49 6.93 -1.69 11.75
C ASP A 49 8.23 -1.14 11.14
N GLY A 50 8.20 -0.77 9.86
CA GLY A 50 9.16 0.15 9.25
C GLY A 50 10.31 -0.48 8.45
N GLU A 51 10.35 -1.80 8.32
CA GLU A 51 11.30 -2.54 7.48
C GLU A 51 11.29 -2.02 6.04
N ALA A 52 10.12 -1.58 5.57
CA ALA A 52 9.90 -0.88 4.31
C ALA A 52 10.93 0.24 4.03
N THR A 53 11.30 1.00 5.06
CA THR A 53 12.26 2.12 4.96
C THR A 53 13.72 1.64 4.96
N VAL A 54 13.98 0.43 5.46
CA VAL A 54 15.31 -0.20 5.54
C VAL A 54 15.60 -1.06 4.30
N LEU A 55 14.56 -1.65 3.71
CA LEU A 55 14.63 -2.57 2.56
C LEU A 55 14.94 -1.88 1.22
N GLY A 56 15.04 -0.54 1.18
CA GLY A 56 15.35 0.21 -0.03
C GLY A 56 14.27 0.10 -1.12
N ILE A 57 13.00 -0.01 -0.72
CA ILE A 57 11.85 -0.01 -1.64
C ILE A 57 11.84 1.31 -2.42
N GLU A 58 11.57 1.25 -3.72
CA GLU A 58 11.46 2.43 -4.57
C GLU A 58 10.29 3.31 -4.11
N VAL A 59 10.61 4.50 -3.58
CA VAL A 59 9.61 5.48 -3.11
C VAL A 59 9.17 6.31 -4.30
N GLU A 60 8.05 5.93 -4.91
CA GLU A 60 7.37 6.73 -5.92
C GLU A 60 6.55 7.84 -5.25
N THR A 61 6.96 9.10 -5.46
CA THR A 61 6.23 10.28 -4.97
C THR A 61 5.12 10.63 -5.95
N ILE A 62 3.88 10.46 -5.48
CA ILE A 62 2.64 10.96 -6.12
C ILE A 62 2.40 12.45 -5.86
#